data_AF-A0A927MME6-F1
#
_entry.id   AF-A0A927MME6-F1
#
_cell.length_a   1.000
_cell.length_b   1.000
_cell.length_c   1.000
_cell.angle_alpha   90.00
_cell.angle_beta   90.00
_cell.angle_gamma   90.00
#
_symmetry.space_group_name_H-M   'P 1'
#
loop_
_entity.id
_entity.type
_entity.pdbx_description
1 polymer ?
#
loop_
_entity_poly.entity_id
_entity_poly.type
_entity_poly.pdbx_seq_one_letter_code
_entity_poly.pdbx_strand_id
1 'polypeptide(L)'
;MAVIACVKESSMPYNTATVIREEKKKYIKHDQLFKELINNFFVDFLEAFFPDVHEGIDFMSIKPLSEELFTDLIIGENRRVDIVIEAKLKGKDTLIIIHIEPQSSYQKDFHQRMYNYFSLLYNKYRKPILPIAVFSYEDKHTEHNQFIIEFPFFHVLTFNFLMLELKKMNWRDYLQSDNPVAAALLGKMGYREEEKVQVKMEFLRMMLKMELNPARARFINDFFEQYLKLDEKEEQELMREISQLENAEEFTRLPNSWEERGIRKGIEKGIEKGIEKGKIEVVLEMLKEGLSIDIIAKVTHLDKEAIEKLRKMN
;
A
#
# COMPACT_ATOMS: atom_id res chain seq x y z
N MET A 1 29.14 -9.46 9.56
CA MET A 1 30.62 -9.40 9.65
C MET A 1 31.11 -8.62 8.45
N ALA A 2 31.72 -7.46 8.69
CA ALA A 2 32.28 -6.62 7.64
C ALA A 2 33.62 -7.21 7.16
N VAL A 3 33.82 -7.29 5.84
CA VAL A 3 35.15 -7.46 5.25
C VAL A 3 35.42 -6.20 4.43
N ILE A 4 36.35 -5.40 4.93
CA ILE A 4 36.89 -4.20 4.29
C ILE A 4 38.02 -4.66 3.38
N ALA A 5 37.90 -4.40 2.07
CA ALA A 5 39.02 -4.52 1.14
C ALA A 5 39.38 -3.11 0.63
N CYS A 6 40.60 -2.69 0.97
CA CYS A 6 41.23 -1.43 0.59
C CYS A 6 41.86 -1.57 -0.80
N VAL A 7 41.55 -0.67 -1.72
CA VAL A 7 42.30 -0.49 -2.98
C VAL A 7 42.72 0.96 -3.10
N LYS A 8 44.02 1.15 -3.41
CA LYS A 8 44.77 2.41 -3.44
C LYS A 8 44.33 3.36 -4.58
N GLU A 9 44.51 4.65 -4.30
CA GLU A 9 44.13 5.85 -5.06
C GLU A 9 44.78 6.02 -6.45
N SER A 10 44.05 6.65 -7.36
CA SER A 10 44.62 7.55 -8.39
C SER A 10 43.61 8.64 -8.85
N SER A 11 43.91 9.89 -8.47
CA SER A 11 43.68 11.21 -9.11
C SER A 11 42.35 11.62 -9.81
N MET A 12 41.62 12.53 -9.12
CA MET A 12 40.72 13.65 -9.55
C MET A 12 39.37 13.36 -10.29
N PRO A 13 38.36 14.27 -10.24
CA PRO A 13 37.94 15.22 -9.20
C PRO A 13 36.54 14.86 -8.63
N TYR A 14 36.19 15.47 -7.49
CA TYR A 14 34.94 15.28 -6.74
C TYR A 14 33.68 15.34 -7.62
N ASN A 15 33.09 14.17 -7.90
CA ASN A 15 31.68 14.05 -8.20
C ASN A 15 31.00 13.72 -6.86
N THR A 16 30.28 14.68 -6.28
CA THR A 16 29.40 14.43 -5.14
C THR A 16 28.34 13.43 -5.60
N ALA A 17 28.60 12.14 -5.39
CA ALA A 17 27.61 11.10 -5.51
C ALA A 17 26.55 11.38 -4.45
N THR A 18 25.50 12.08 -4.84
CA THR A 18 24.25 12.13 -4.09
C THR A 18 23.77 10.70 -3.96
N VAL A 19 24.04 10.09 -2.81
CA VAL A 19 23.42 8.83 -2.42
C VAL A 19 21.95 9.16 -2.20
N ILE A 20 21.15 9.06 -3.27
CA ILE A 20 19.70 9.04 -3.18
C ILE A 20 19.37 7.76 -2.41
N ARG A 21 19.14 7.92 -1.11
CA ARG A 21 18.64 6.86 -0.25
C ARG A 21 17.16 6.68 -0.63
N GLU A 22 16.90 5.89 -1.66
CA GLU A 22 15.53 5.55 -2.07
C GLU A 22 14.69 5.07 -0.87
N GLU A 23 13.41 5.45 -0.87
CA GLU A 23 12.41 5.22 0.17
C GLU A 23 12.04 3.72 0.33
N LYS A 24 13.00 2.80 0.51
CA LYS A 24 12.77 1.35 0.70
C LYS A 24 11.69 1.03 1.74
N LYS A 25 11.52 1.90 2.75
CA LYS A 25 10.57 1.69 3.85
C LYS A 25 9.09 1.83 3.44
N LYS A 26 8.79 2.60 2.38
CA LYS A 26 7.42 2.86 1.93
C LYS A 26 6.89 1.70 1.08
N TYR A 27 7.70 1.18 0.15
CA TYR A 27 7.34 0.06 -0.73
C TYR A 27 6.97 -1.21 0.04
N ILE A 28 7.77 -1.59 1.04
CA ILE A 28 7.52 -2.78 1.87
C ILE A 28 6.17 -2.70 2.59
N LYS A 29 5.75 -1.50 3.02
CA LYS A 29 4.48 -1.30 3.71
C LYS A 29 3.28 -1.45 2.75
N HIS A 30 3.41 -0.98 1.51
CA HIS A 30 2.35 -1.08 0.51
C HIS A 30 2.11 -2.53 0.10
N ASP A 31 3.17 -3.26 -0.23
CA ASP A 31 3.07 -4.66 -0.63
C ASP A 31 2.47 -5.50 0.51
N GLN A 32 2.85 -5.22 1.76
CA GLN A 32 2.26 -5.89 2.92
C GLN A 32 0.75 -5.63 3.06
N LEU A 33 0.29 -4.39 2.91
CA LEU A 33 -1.14 -4.08 3.00
C LEU A 33 -1.96 -4.77 1.90
N PHE A 34 -1.44 -4.82 0.67
CA PHE A 34 -2.06 -5.56 -0.42
C PHE A 34 -2.14 -7.06 -0.13
N LYS A 35 -1.06 -7.62 0.42
CA LYS A 35 -1.01 -9.03 0.84
C LYS A 35 -2.03 -9.32 1.93
N GLU A 36 -2.15 -8.45 2.92
CA GLU A 36 -3.17 -8.57 3.97
C GLU A 36 -4.59 -8.48 3.41
N LEU A 37 -4.86 -7.55 2.47
CA LEU A 37 -6.17 -7.44 1.81
C LEU A 37 -6.52 -8.73 1.08
N ILE A 38 -5.65 -9.22 0.20
CA ILE A 38 -5.94 -10.41 -0.61
C ILE A 38 -6.02 -11.67 0.28
N ASN A 39 -5.21 -11.80 1.32
CA ASN A 39 -5.31 -12.94 2.24
C ASN A 39 -6.64 -12.98 3.00
N ASN A 40 -7.12 -11.83 3.49
CA ASN A 40 -8.37 -11.75 4.26
C ASN A 40 -9.62 -11.81 3.38
N PHE A 41 -9.50 -11.45 2.11
CA PHE A 41 -10.61 -11.32 1.15
C PHE A 41 -10.32 -12.08 -0.15
N PHE A 42 -9.70 -13.25 -0.06
CA PHE A 42 -9.22 -13.99 -1.23
C PHE A 42 -10.33 -14.37 -2.21
N VAL A 43 -11.46 -14.85 -1.69
CA VAL A 43 -12.62 -15.22 -2.50
C VAL A 43 -13.22 -13.99 -3.17
N ASP A 44 -13.43 -12.92 -2.39
CA ASP A 44 -13.94 -11.64 -2.90
C ASP A 44 -13.00 -11.05 -3.98
N PHE A 45 -11.68 -11.20 -3.82
CA PHE A 45 -10.69 -10.74 -4.81
C PHE A 45 -10.82 -11.48 -6.14
N LEU A 46 -10.93 -12.81 -6.12
CA LEU A 46 -11.13 -13.59 -7.34
C LEU A 46 -12.49 -13.28 -7.98
N GLU A 47 -13.54 -13.14 -7.19
CA GLU A 47 -14.87 -12.77 -7.68
C GLU A 47 -14.84 -11.43 -8.44
N ALA A 48 -14.19 -10.41 -7.87
CA ALA A 48 -14.15 -9.07 -8.47
C ALA A 48 -13.27 -8.97 -9.72
N PHE A 49 -12.11 -9.66 -9.73
CA PHE A 49 -11.07 -9.39 -10.72
C PHE A 49 -10.75 -10.57 -11.64
N PHE A 50 -11.15 -11.78 -11.27
CA PHE A 50 -10.92 -13.01 -12.03
C PHE A 50 -12.15 -13.92 -11.98
N PRO A 51 -13.33 -13.48 -12.44
CA PRO A 51 -14.59 -14.21 -12.29
C PRO A 51 -14.53 -15.62 -12.89
N ASP A 52 -13.85 -15.81 -14.02
CA ASP A 52 -13.65 -17.14 -14.63
C ASP A 52 -12.86 -18.09 -13.71
N VAL A 53 -11.87 -17.56 -12.99
CA VAL A 53 -11.11 -18.32 -11.99
C VAL A 53 -12.01 -18.62 -10.80
N HIS A 54 -12.77 -17.63 -10.32
CA HIS A 54 -13.68 -17.79 -9.20
C HIS A 54 -14.72 -18.90 -9.46
N GLU A 55 -15.33 -18.94 -10.65
CA GLU A 55 -16.28 -19.98 -11.03
C GLU A 55 -15.67 -21.39 -11.07
N GLY A 56 -14.38 -21.48 -11.39
CA GLY A 56 -13.62 -22.72 -11.53
C GLY A 56 -13.10 -23.33 -10.23
N ILE A 57 -13.21 -22.63 -9.09
CA ILE A 57 -12.61 -23.03 -7.82
C ILE A 57 -13.68 -23.48 -6.81
N ASP A 58 -13.37 -24.55 -6.09
CA ASP A 58 -14.12 -25.00 -4.90
C ASP A 58 -13.51 -24.37 -3.64
N PHE A 59 -14.18 -23.34 -3.14
CA PHE A 59 -13.74 -22.58 -1.98
C PHE A 59 -13.94 -23.27 -0.62
N MET A 60 -14.64 -24.42 -0.57
CA MET A 60 -14.82 -25.17 0.67
C MET A 60 -13.53 -25.79 1.19
N SER A 61 -12.50 -25.88 0.34
CA SER A 61 -11.25 -26.59 0.60
C SER A 61 -10.00 -25.76 0.34
N ILE A 62 -10.05 -24.44 0.58
CA ILE A 62 -8.87 -23.59 0.47
C ILE A 62 -7.92 -23.77 1.66
N LYS A 63 -6.62 -23.77 1.38
CA LYS A 63 -5.57 -23.88 2.38
C LYS A 63 -4.40 -22.93 2.05
N PRO A 64 -4.18 -21.88 2.85
CA PRO A 64 -2.96 -21.09 2.75
C PRO A 64 -1.72 -21.96 3.00
N LEU A 65 -0.72 -21.83 2.14
CA LEU A 65 0.54 -22.56 2.25
C LEU A 65 1.61 -21.64 2.87
N SER A 66 2.36 -22.14 3.85
CA SER A 66 3.49 -21.43 4.45
C SER A 66 4.78 -21.69 3.66
N GLU A 67 5.55 -20.62 3.43
CA GLU A 67 6.66 -20.61 2.48
C GLU A 67 7.99 -20.15 3.10
N GLU A 68 8.33 -20.72 4.26
CA GLU A 68 9.61 -20.51 4.95
C GLU A 68 10.87 -20.93 4.15
N LEU A 69 10.72 -21.45 2.92
CA LEU A 69 11.79 -22.10 2.15
C LEU A 69 12.49 -21.20 1.11
N PHE A 70 12.00 -19.99 0.84
CA PHE A 70 12.52 -19.15 -0.26
C PHE A 70 13.51 -18.07 0.16
N THR A 71 13.67 -17.84 1.47
CA THR A 71 14.59 -16.83 2.02
C THR A 71 16.06 -17.16 1.78
N ASP A 72 16.42 -18.43 1.57
CA ASP A 72 17.81 -18.87 1.49
C ASP A 72 18.34 -19.00 0.06
N LEU A 73 17.46 -19.14 -0.94
CA LEU A 73 17.83 -19.44 -2.33
C LEU A 73 17.89 -18.21 -3.24
N ILE A 74 17.19 -17.12 -2.89
CA ILE A 74 17.19 -15.88 -3.65
C ILE A 74 18.04 -14.86 -2.89
N ILE A 75 19.28 -14.71 -3.32
CA ILE A 75 20.20 -13.69 -2.80
C ILE A 75 19.53 -12.31 -2.94
N GLY A 76 19.21 -11.66 -1.81
CA GLY A 76 19.21 -10.19 -1.77
C GLY A 76 18.14 -9.48 -0.96
N GLU A 77 16.97 -10.04 -0.67
CA GLU A 77 15.98 -9.30 0.12
C GLU A 77 14.97 -10.23 0.80
N ASN A 78 14.84 -10.09 2.13
CA ASN A 78 13.79 -10.66 2.98
C ASN A 78 12.40 -10.09 2.60
N ARG A 79 11.96 -10.26 1.35
CA ARG A 79 10.58 -9.96 0.95
C ARG A 79 9.72 -11.14 1.36
N ARG A 80 9.15 -10.98 2.56
CA ARG A 80 8.23 -11.91 3.19
C ARG A 80 6.95 -12.05 2.34
N VAL A 81 6.68 -13.32 2.01
CA VAL A 81 5.39 -14.00 1.75
C VAL A 81 4.63 -13.57 0.50
N ASP A 82 4.87 -14.24 -0.63
CA ASP A 82 3.92 -14.28 -1.73
C ASP A 82 2.65 -15.01 -1.27
N ILE A 83 1.49 -14.67 -1.82
CA ILE A 83 0.24 -15.32 -1.43
C ILE A 83 0.16 -16.64 -2.18
N VAL A 84 0.23 -17.74 -1.45
CA VAL A 84 0.16 -19.08 -2.03
C VAL A 84 -0.97 -19.85 -1.36
N ILE A 85 -2.01 -20.13 -2.13
CA ILE A 85 -3.21 -20.80 -1.65
C ILE A 85 -3.41 -22.07 -2.46
N GLU A 86 -3.50 -23.19 -1.76
CA GLU A 86 -3.99 -24.44 -2.33
C GLU A 86 -5.52 -24.41 -2.39
N ALA A 87 -6.07 -24.79 -3.53
CA ALA A 87 -7.50 -24.89 -3.73
C ALA A 87 -7.84 -26.08 -4.63
N LYS A 88 -9.11 -26.51 -4.62
CA LYS A 88 -9.59 -27.58 -5.49
C LYS A 88 -10.32 -27.01 -6.70
N LEU A 89 -10.15 -27.63 -7.87
CA LEU A 89 -10.94 -27.29 -9.05
C LEU A 89 -12.36 -27.84 -8.92
N LYS A 90 -13.35 -27.01 -9.22
CA LYS A 90 -14.76 -27.40 -9.17
C LYS A 90 -15.04 -28.54 -10.16
N GLY A 91 -15.76 -29.56 -9.69
CA GLY A 91 -16.12 -30.73 -10.51
C GLY A 91 -14.96 -31.66 -10.89
N LYS A 92 -13.73 -31.42 -10.37
CA LYS A 92 -12.56 -32.29 -10.60
C LYS A 92 -11.90 -32.61 -9.26
N ASP A 93 -11.33 -33.82 -9.14
CA ASP A 93 -10.51 -34.16 -7.97
C ASP A 93 -9.05 -33.71 -8.18
N THR A 94 -8.86 -32.43 -8.49
CA THR A 94 -7.55 -31.86 -8.80
C THR A 94 -7.29 -30.67 -7.89
N LEU A 95 -6.22 -30.76 -7.10
CA LEU A 95 -5.70 -29.65 -6.31
C LEU A 95 -4.77 -28.81 -7.17
N ILE A 96 -4.93 -27.50 -7.07
CA ILE A 96 -4.07 -26.50 -7.71
C ILE A 96 -3.50 -25.56 -6.65
N ILE A 97 -2.48 -24.81 -7.06
CA ILE A 97 -1.94 -23.69 -6.29
C ILE A 97 -2.27 -22.40 -7.03
N ILE A 98 -2.76 -21.41 -6.31
CA ILE A 98 -2.92 -20.04 -6.79
C ILE A 98 -1.83 -19.23 -6.12
N HIS A 99 -0.94 -18.66 -6.93
CA HIS A 99 0.17 -17.81 -6.50
C HIS A 99 -0.13 -16.38 -6.92
N ILE A 100 -0.24 -15.47 -5.96
CA ILE A 100 -0.51 -14.06 -6.20
C ILE A 100 0.67 -13.23 -5.71
N GLU A 101 1.20 -12.39 -6.59
CA GLU A 101 2.29 -11.46 -6.29
C GLU A 101 1.83 -10.01 -6.51
N PRO A 102 1.52 -9.27 -5.43
CA PRO A 102 1.27 -7.84 -5.48
C PRO A 102 2.56 -7.03 -5.64
N GLN A 103 2.51 -6.02 -6.49
CA GLN A 103 3.65 -5.19 -6.84
C GLN A 103 3.27 -3.70 -6.86
N SER A 104 3.83 -2.93 -5.92
CA SER A 104 3.59 -1.48 -5.77
C SER A 104 4.60 -0.56 -6.47
N SER A 105 5.62 -1.12 -7.13
CA SER A 105 6.67 -0.37 -7.84
C SER A 105 7.10 -1.09 -9.11
N TYR A 106 7.49 -0.36 -10.16
CA TYR A 106 8.00 -0.99 -11.37
C TYR A 106 9.36 -1.68 -11.11
N GLN A 107 9.51 -2.92 -11.57
CA GLN A 107 10.75 -3.68 -11.48
C GLN A 107 11.02 -4.43 -12.78
N LYS A 108 12.15 -4.10 -13.42
CA LYS A 108 12.52 -4.61 -14.75
C LYS A 108 12.50 -6.14 -14.85
N ASP A 109 12.94 -6.82 -13.78
CA ASP A 109 13.09 -8.27 -13.78
C ASP A 109 11.86 -9.01 -13.20
N PHE A 110 10.71 -8.32 -13.04
CA PHE A 110 9.51 -8.88 -12.43
C PHE A 110 9.06 -10.20 -13.09
N HIS A 111 8.99 -10.25 -14.42
CA HIS A 111 8.54 -11.44 -15.16
C HIS A 111 9.44 -12.65 -14.92
N GLN A 112 10.76 -12.44 -14.89
CA GLN A 112 11.72 -13.49 -14.60
C GLN A 112 11.58 -13.97 -13.14
N ARG A 113 11.35 -13.07 -12.18
CA ARG A 113 11.08 -13.48 -10.79
C ARG A 113 9.81 -14.30 -10.66
N MET A 114 8.75 -13.91 -11.36
CA MET A 114 7.49 -14.65 -11.37
C MET A 114 7.70 -16.08 -11.86
N TYR A 115 8.50 -16.26 -12.92
CA TYR A 115 8.90 -17.58 -13.40
C TYR A 115 9.75 -18.37 -12.40
N ASN A 116 10.70 -17.72 -11.72
CA ASN A 116 11.53 -18.37 -10.69
C ASN A 116 10.67 -18.87 -9.53
N TYR A 117 9.73 -18.05 -9.04
CA TYR A 117 8.78 -18.46 -8.01
C TYR A 117 7.90 -19.62 -8.46
N PHE A 118 7.29 -19.53 -9.66
CA PHE A 118 6.54 -20.63 -10.23
C PHE A 118 7.34 -21.93 -10.25
N SER A 119 8.60 -21.87 -10.69
CA SER A 119 9.48 -23.05 -10.81
C SER A 119 9.77 -23.69 -9.45
N LEU A 120 10.02 -22.85 -8.44
CA LEU A 120 10.27 -23.27 -7.07
C LEU A 120 9.03 -23.89 -6.41
N LEU A 121 7.87 -23.25 -6.56
CA LEU A 121 6.59 -23.77 -6.08
C LEU A 121 6.23 -25.10 -6.74
N TYR A 122 6.40 -25.17 -8.07
CA TYR A 122 6.11 -26.37 -8.83
C TYR A 122 7.02 -27.52 -8.41
N ASN A 123 8.31 -27.25 -8.19
CA ASN A 123 9.25 -28.26 -7.71
C ASN A 123 8.88 -28.79 -6.31
N LYS A 124 8.45 -27.90 -5.41
CA LYS A 124 8.07 -28.24 -4.03
C LYS A 124 6.77 -29.04 -3.96
N TYR A 125 5.72 -28.58 -4.63
CA TYR A 125 4.38 -29.10 -4.43
C TYR A 125 3.92 -30.07 -5.51
N ARG A 126 4.52 -30.02 -6.71
CA ARG A 126 4.18 -30.89 -7.86
C ARG A 126 2.69 -30.84 -8.24
N LYS A 127 2.07 -29.66 -8.09
CA LYS A 127 0.67 -29.37 -8.45
C LYS A 127 0.63 -28.33 -9.56
N PRO A 128 -0.43 -28.30 -10.41
CA PRO A 128 -0.66 -27.19 -11.33
C PRO A 128 -0.74 -25.86 -10.57
N ILE A 129 -0.16 -24.80 -11.14
CA ILE A 129 -0.09 -23.48 -10.52
C ILE A 129 -0.72 -22.44 -11.44
N LEU A 130 -1.58 -21.59 -10.88
CA LEU A 130 -2.11 -20.40 -11.50
C LEU A 130 -1.38 -19.17 -10.94
N PRO A 131 -0.41 -18.61 -11.67
CA PRO A 131 0.27 -17.38 -11.27
C PRO A 131 -0.57 -16.14 -11.63
N ILE A 132 -0.66 -15.21 -10.69
CA ILE A 132 -1.38 -13.93 -10.80
C ILE A 132 -0.46 -12.79 -10.33
N ALA A 133 -0.32 -11.76 -11.15
CA ALA A 133 0.39 -10.52 -10.80
C ALA A 133 -0.63 -9.39 -10.57
N VAL A 134 -0.44 -8.62 -9.49
CA VAL A 134 -1.28 -7.45 -9.18
C VAL A 134 -0.43 -6.19 -9.18
N PHE A 135 -0.58 -5.35 -10.20
CA PHE A 135 0.17 -4.11 -10.37
C PHE A 135 -0.63 -2.91 -9.85
N SER A 136 -0.01 -2.15 -8.93
CA SER A 136 -0.65 -1.03 -8.22
C SER A 136 0.13 0.29 -8.24
N TYR A 137 1.20 0.38 -9.02
CA TYR A 137 2.00 1.61 -9.16
C TYR A 137 1.27 2.66 -10.03
N GLU A 138 1.63 3.93 -9.87
CA GLU A 138 0.91 5.06 -10.50
C GLU A 138 1.27 5.28 -11.97
N ASP A 139 2.47 4.87 -12.38
CA ASP A 139 2.97 5.09 -13.73
C ASP A 139 2.30 4.17 -14.74
N LYS A 140 1.97 4.71 -15.92
CA LYS A 140 1.42 3.91 -17.03
C LYS A 140 2.56 3.18 -17.75
N HIS A 141 2.99 2.06 -17.18
CA HIS A 141 3.86 1.12 -17.87
C HIS A 141 3.02 0.15 -18.73
N THR A 142 3.59 -0.28 -19.84
CA THR A 142 3.07 -1.44 -20.59
C THR A 142 3.72 -2.66 -19.98
N GLU A 143 2.99 -3.34 -19.10
CA GLU A 143 3.42 -4.65 -18.62
C GLU A 143 3.09 -5.73 -19.63
N HIS A 144 3.92 -6.77 -19.63
CA HIS A 144 3.70 -7.97 -20.40
C HIS A 144 3.34 -9.08 -19.44
N ASN A 145 2.43 -9.97 -19.83
CA ASN A 145 2.02 -11.09 -19.00
C ASN A 145 2.87 -12.36 -19.25
N GLN A 146 4.08 -12.18 -19.78
CA GLN A 146 4.92 -13.26 -20.29
C GLN A 146 6.40 -13.11 -19.92
N PHE A 147 7.04 -14.24 -19.65
CA PHE A 147 8.49 -14.39 -19.63
C PHE A 147 8.89 -15.40 -20.70
N ILE A 148 9.75 -14.97 -21.63
CA ILE A 148 10.17 -15.78 -22.77
C ILE A 148 11.65 -16.12 -22.63
N ILE A 149 11.97 -17.40 -22.80
CA ILE A 149 13.34 -17.87 -23.02
C ILE A 149 13.41 -18.37 -24.45
N GLU A 150 14.18 -17.68 -25.29
CA GLU A 150 14.37 -18.05 -26.69
C GLU A 150 15.78 -17.73 -27.19
N PHE A 151 16.17 -18.46 -28.22
CA PHE A 151 17.40 -18.30 -28.98
C PHE A 151 17.03 -18.01 -30.43
N PRO A 152 17.95 -17.45 -31.25
CA PRO A 152 17.68 -17.15 -32.67
C PRO A 152 17.18 -18.35 -33.51
N PHE A 153 17.38 -19.57 -33.03
CA PHE A 153 17.05 -20.82 -33.71
C PHE A 153 16.11 -21.73 -32.90
N PHE A 154 15.68 -21.34 -31.70
CA PHE A 154 14.87 -22.22 -30.85
C PHE A 154 14.11 -21.47 -29.75
N HIS A 155 12.81 -21.73 -29.64
CA HIS A 155 11.97 -21.24 -28.56
C HIS A 155 11.94 -22.25 -27.42
N VAL A 156 12.43 -21.88 -26.23
CA VAL A 156 12.53 -22.80 -25.08
C VAL A 156 11.24 -22.80 -24.27
N LEU A 157 10.73 -21.62 -23.95
CA LEU A 157 9.63 -21.47 -23.01
C LEU A 157 8.93 -20.12 -23.20
N THR A 158 7.59 -20.15 -23.19
CA THR A 158 6.76 -19.00 -22.85
C THR A 158 6.05 -19.30 -21.54
N PHE A 159 6.46 -18.62 -20.47
CA PHE A 159 5.75 -18.63 -19.20
C PHE A 159 4.70 -17.52 -19.20
N ASN A 160 3.45 -17.84 -18.85
CA ASN A 160 2.33 -16.90 -18.82
C ASN A 160 1.79 -16.77 -17.39
N PHE A 161 1.25 -15.60 -17.06
CA PHE A 161 0.53 -15.37 -15.82
C PHE A 161 -0.70 -14.47 -16.05
N LEU A 162 -1.66 -14.53 -15.14
CA LEU A 162 -2.78 -13.58 -15.14
C LEU A 162 -2.33 -12.25 -14.56
N MET A 163 -2.84 -11.15 -15.09
CA MET A 163 -2.38 -9.81 -14.75
C MET A 163 -3.55 -8.91 -14.41
N LEU A 164 -3.44 -8.19 -13.28
CA LEU A 164 -4.36 -7.16 -12.85
C LEU A 164 -3.63 -5.82 -12.78
N GLU A 165 -3.97 -4.88 -13.67
CA GLU A 165 -3.35 -3.54 -13.72
C GLU A 165 -4.33 -2.49 -13.20
N LEU A 166 -4.34 -2.25 -11.88
CA LEU A 166 -5.36 -1.43 -11.23
C LEU A 166 -5.49 -0.04 -11.85
N LYS A 167 -4.37 0.63 -12.15
CA LYS A 167 -4.37 1.98 -12.72
C LYS A 167 -5.02 2.06 -14.11
N LYS A 168 -5.10 0.95 -14.84
CA LYS A 168 -5.76 0.88 -16.16
C LYS A 168 -7.26 0.59 -16.05
N MET A 169 -7.75 0.25 -14.87
CA MET A 169 -9.16 -0.02 -14.63
C MET A 169 -9.89 1.27 -14.33
N ASN A 170 -11.04 1.48 -14.95
CA ASN A 170 -11.87 2.64 -14.65
C ASN A 170 -12.66 2.35 -13.37
N TRP A 171 -12.44 3.17 -12.34
CA TRP A 171 -13.12 3.04 -11.05
C TRP A 171 -14.65 3.03 -11.17
N ARG A 172 -15.19 3.70 -12.20
CA ARG A 172 -16.64 3.75 -12.44
C ARG A 172 -17.28 2.42 -12.81
N ASP A 173 -16.49 1.48 -13.31
CA ASP A 173 -16.99 0.15 -13.68
C ASP A 173 -17.38 -0.65 -12.42
N TYR A 174 -16.94 -0.21 -11.23
CA TYR A 174 -17.09 -0.92 -9.96
C TYR A 174 -18.13 -0.30 -9.01
N LEU A 175 -18.82 0.77 -9.41
CA LEU A 175 -19.76 1.50 -8.52
C LEU A 175 -20.92 0.65 -8.01
N GLN A 176 -21.37 -0.31 -8.81
CA GLN A 176 -22.47 -1.19 -8.46
C GLN A 176 -22.00 -2.50 -7.80
N SER A 177 -20.68 -2.69 -7.70
CA SER A 177 -20.09 -3.89 -7.13
C SER A 177 -20.44 -3.99 -5.66
N ASP A 178 -20.96 -5.14 -5.25
CA ASP A 178 -21.22 -5.47 -3.85
C ASP A 178 -20.04 -6.27 -3.28
N ASN A 179 -18.82 -5.80 -3.54
CA ASN A 179 -17.58 -6.53 -3.23
C ASN A 179 -16.60 -5.64 -2.43
N PRO A 180 -16.15 -6.11 -1.25
CA PRO A 180 -15.30 -5.31 -0.36
C PRO A 180 -13.93 -5.01 -0.95
N VAL A 181 -13.37 -5.90 -1.75
CA VAL A 181 -12.05 -5.72 -2.36
C VAL A 181 -12.11 -4.70 -3.49
N ALA A 182 -13.19 -4.74 -4.30
CA ALA A 182 -13.45 -3.70 -5.28
C ALA A 182 -13.52 -2.31 -4.61
N ALA A 183 -14.28 -2.19 -3.51
CA ALA A 183 -14.37 -0.96 -2.74
C ALA A 183 -13.00 -0.50 -2.20
N ALA A 184 -12.23 -1.40 -1.57
CA ALA A 184 -10.89 -1.09 -1.07
C ALA A 184 -9.93 -0.60 -2.17
N LEU A 185 -10.01 -1.21 -3.36
CA LEU A 185 -9.10 -0.92 -4.46
C LEU A 185 -9.55 0.24 -5.36
N LEU A 186 -10.74 0.80 -5.18
CA LEU A 186 -11.19 2.00 -5.90
C LEU A 186 -10.14 3.13 -5.86
N GLY A 187 -9.52 3.36 -4.70
CA GLY A 187 -8.48 4.38 -4.51
C GLY A 187 -7.18 4.10 -5.25
N LYS A 188 -7.04 2.92 -5.85
CA LYS A 188 -5.89 2.50 -6.68
C LYS A 188 -6.25 2.30 -8.15
N MET A 189 -7.53 2.45 -8.50
CA MET A 189 -7.97 2.40 -9.89
C MET A 189 -7.69 3.72 -10.62
N GLY A 190 -7.87 3.74 -11.93
CA GLY A 190 -7.73 4.92 -12.75
C GLY A 190 -8.89 5.89 -12.59
N TYR A 191 -8.67 6.99 -11.87
CA TYR A 191 -9.55 8.16 -11.76
C TYR A 191 -8.77 9.47 -12.04
N ARG A 192 -9.46 10.55 -12.38
CA ARG A 192 -8.85 11.90 -12.52
C ARG A 192 -8.84 12.62 -11.17
N GLU A 193 -7.88 13.49 -10.91
CA GLU A 193 -7.71 14.10 -9.58
C GLU A 193 -8.97 14.87 -9.12
N GLU A 194 -9.68 15.52 -10.06
CA GLU A 194 -10.95 16.19 -9.79
C GLU A 194 -12.11 15.24 -9.40
N GLU A 195 -11.96 13.93 -9.62
CA GLU A 195 -12.95 12.90 -9.30
C GLU A 195 -12.73 12.30 -7.91
N LYS A 196 -11.65 12.68 -7.22
CA LYS A 196 -11.22 12.04 -5.97
C LYS A 196 -12.27 12.13 -4.85
N VAL A 197 -12.97 13.25 -4.75
CA VAL A 197 -14.12 13.42 -3.83
C VAL A 197 -15.24 12.44 -4.18
N GLN A 198 -15.54 12.29 -5.47
CA GLN A 198 -16.56 11.35 -5.95
C GLN A 198 -16.15 9.89 -5.66
N VAL A 199 -14.89 9.52 -5.89
CA VAL A 199 -14.38 8.18 -5.54
C VAL A 199 -14.55 7.90 -4.04
N LYS A 200 -14.28 8.90 -3.18
CA LYS A 200 -14.51 8.79 -1.74
C LYS A 200 -15.99 8.60 -1.40
N MET A 201 -16.86 9.41 -1.99
CA MET A 201 -18.32 9.31 -1.78
C MET A 201 -18.84 7.93 -2.18
N GLU A 202 -18.44 7.43 -3.35
CA GLU A 202 -18.88 6.13 -3.85
C GLU A 202 -18.33 4.98 -3.00
N PHE A 203 -17.08 5.06 -2.53
CA PHE A 203 -16.56 4.13 -1.54
C PHE A 203 -17.45 4.07 -0.29
N LEU A 204 -17.84 5.21 0.27
CA LEU A 204 -18.71 5.26 1.45
C LEU A 204 -20.10 4.68 1.16
N ARG A 205 -20.67 4.93 -0.03
CA ARG A 205 -21.94 4.33 -0.47
C ARG A 205 -21.85 2.81 -0.57
N MET A 206 -20.76 2.28 -1.15
CA MET A 206 -20.53 0.84 -1.21
C MET A 206 -20.41 0.25 0.20
N MET A 207 -19.73 0.93 1.13
CA MET A 207 -19.60 0.49 2.53
C MET A 207 -20.92 0.47 3.31
N LEU A 208 -21.87 1.35 2.98
CA LEU A 208 -23.21 1.33 3.56
C LEU A 208 -24.07 0.19 3.00
N LYS A 209 -23.94 -0.06 1.70
CA LYS A 209 -24.67 -1.13 1.01
C LYS A 209 -24.18 -2.52 1.44
N MET A 210 -22.87 -2.71 1.50
CA MET A 210 -22.26 -3.95 1.94
C MET A 210 -22.41 -4.04 3.47
N GLU A 211 -23.34 -4.86 3.97
CA GLU A 211 -23.53 -5.13 5.40
C GLU A 211 -22.37 -5.96 6.00
N LEU A 212 -21.15 -5.42 5.94
CA LEU A 212 -19.94 -6.05 6.42
C LEU A 212 -19.93 -6.08 7.94
N ASN A 213 -19.35 -7.15 8.50
CA ASN A 213 -19.08 -7.15 9.94
C ASN A 213 -18.08 -6.03 10.32
N PRO A 214 -18.09 -5.54 11.57
CA PRO A 214 -17.31 -4.37 11.96
C PRO A 214 -15.80 -4.50 11.73
N ALA A 215 -15.23 -5.70 11.88
CA ALA A 215 -13.80 -5.93 11.68
C ALA A 215 -13.41 -5.85 10.20
N ARG A 216 -14.16 -6.51 9.31
CA ARG A 216 -13.97 -6.43 7.86
C ARG A 216 -14.18 -5.00 7.37
N ALA A 217 -15.23 -4.33 7.83
CA ALA A 217 -15.53 -2.95 7.46
C ALA A 217 -14.38 -1.99 7.84
N ARG A 218 -13.84 -2.12 9.07
CA ARG A 218 -12.68 -1.35 9.52
C ARG A 218 -11.46 -1.59 8.64
N PHE A 219 -11.15 -2.85 8.34
CA PHE A 219 -10.00 -3.20 7.50
C PHE A 219 -10.10 -2.56 6.10
N ILE A 220 -11.26 -2.66 5.44
CA ILE A 220 -11.50 -2.09 4.11
C ILE A 220 -11.37 -0.56 4.15
N ASN A 221 -11.93 0.08 5.17
CA ASN A 221 -11.81 1.52 5.37
C ASN A 221 -10.36 1.96 5.59
N ASP A 222 -9.64 1.32 6.51
CA ASP A 222 -8.25 1.64 6.82
C ASP A 222 -7.34 1.44 5.59
N PHE A 223 -7.60 0.39 4.80
CA PHE A 223 -6.90 0.16 3.53
C PHE A 223 -7.16 1.31 2.55
N PHE A 224 -8.42 1.64 2.29
CA PHE A 224 -8.79 2.68 1.32
C PHE A 224 -8.25 4.07 1.70
N GLU A 225 -8.32 4.43 2.99
CA GLU A 225 -7.77 5.68 3.55
C GLU A 225 -6.25 5.82 3.39
N GLN A 226 -5.53 4.70 3.34
CA GLN A 226 -4.08 4.73 3.13
C GLN A 226 -3.72 5.23 1.73
N TYR A 227 -4.59 5.01 0.74
CA TYR A 227 -4.34 5.31 -0.67
C TYR A 227 -5.05 6.56 -1.16
N LEU A 228 -6.30 6.81 -0.75
CA LEU A 228 -7.06 8.00 -1.13
C LEU A 228 -7.28 8.91 0.06
N LYS A 229 -6.47 9.98 0.11
CA LYS A 229 -6.50 11.02 1.14
C LYS A 229 -7.03 12.32 0.56
N LEU A 230 -8.11 12.81 1.15
CA LEU A 230 -8.66 14.12 0.83
C LEU A 230 -7.92 15.20 1.63
N ASP A 231 -7.70 16.35 1.01
CA ASP A 231 -7.26 17.56 1.70
C ASP A 231 -8.42 18.23 2.49
N GLU A 232 -8.14 19.32 3.21
CA GLU A 232 -9.18 20.00 4.02
C GLU A 232 -10.33 20.57 3.17
N LYS A 233 -10.08 21.00 1.94
CA LYS A 233 -11.14 21.53 1.05
C LYS A 233 -11.98 20.40 0.48
N GLU A 234 -11.32 19.34 0.02
CA GLU A 234 -11.95 18.12 -0.49
C GLU A 234 -12.79 17.43 0.60
N GLU A 235 -12.30 17.38 1.86
CA GLU A 235 -13.09 16.88 3.00
C GLU A 235 -14.33 17.74 3.25
N GLN A 236 -14.21 19.07 3.18
CA GLN A 236 -15.36 19.98 3.35
C GLN A 236 -16.40 19.83 2.23
N GLU A 237 -15.94 19.65 1.00
CA GLU A 237 -16.80 19.39 -0.16
C GLU A 237 -17.59 18.09 0.04
N LEU A 238 -16.90 16.99 0.35
CA LEU A 238 -17.55 15.71 0.63
C LEU A 238 -18.59 15.83 1.75
N MET A 239 -18.27 16.51 2.84
CA MET A 239 -19.21 16.69 3.95
C MET A 239 -20.45 17.50 3.57
N ARG A 240 -20.29 18.52 2.71
CA ARG A 240 -21.43 19.27 2.17
C ARG A 240 -22.30 18.36 1.31
N GLU A 241 -21.71 17.56 0.43
CA GLU A 241 -22.45 16.60 -0.39
C GLU A 241 -23.23 15.59 0.47
N ILE A 242 -22.58 14.99 1.48
CA ILE A 242 -23.23 14.04 2.39
C ILE A 242 -24.39 14.70 3.14
N SER A 243 -24.21 15.93 3.64
CA SER A 243 -25.24 16.66 4.41
C SER A 243 -26.51 16.97 3.60
N GLN A 244 -26.42 16.97 2.27
CA GLN A 244 -27.55 17.20 1.38
C GLN A 244 -28.29 15.89 1.01
N LEU A 245 -27.75 14.73 1.38
CA LEU A 245 -28.40 13.45 1.16
C LEU A 245 -29.50 13.22 2.20
N GLU A 246 -30.62 12.63 1.78
CA GLU A 246 -31.72 12.25 2.69
C GLU A 246 -31.27 11.22 3.75
N ASN A 247 -30.30 10.37 3.41
CA ASN A 247 -29.77 9.32 4.28
C ASN A 247 -28.43 9.69 4.94
N ALA A 248 -28.14 10.98 5.13
CA ALA A 248 -26.89 11.46 5.73
C ALA A 248 -26.55 10.79 7.08
N GLU A 249 -27.57 10.46 7.89
CA GLU A 249 -27.39 9.81 9.19
C GLU A 249 -26.75 8.43 9.09
N GLU A 250 -26.94 7.69 8.00
CA GLU A 250 -26.39 6.34 7.83
C GLU A 250 -24.85 6.35 7.80
N PHE A 251 -24.26 7.40 7.23
CA PHE A 251 -22.81 7.58 7.15
C PHE A 251 -22.13 7.71 8.52
N THR A 252 -22.88 8.05 9.58
CA THR A 252 -22.34 8.12 10.95
C THR A 252 -22.01 6.73 11.52
N ARG A 253 -22.63 5.67 10.99
CA ARG A 253 -22.44 4.28 11.41
C ARG A 253 -21.18 3.64 10.82
N LEU A 254 -20.58 4.27 9.82
CA LEU A 254 -19.38 3.74 9.18
C LEU A 254 -18.18 3.80 10.13
N PRO A 255 -17.26 2.81 10.07
CA PRO A 255 -16.05 2.82 10.88
C PRO A 255 -15.19 4.08 10.66
N ASN A 256 -14.53 4.57 11.72
CA ASN A 256 -13.82 5.85 11.73
C ASN A 256 -14.72 7.02 11.31
N SER A 257 -15.90 7.11 11.94
CA SER A 257 -16.84 8.20 11.69
C SER A 257 -16.14 9.56 11.83
N TRP A 258 -16.64 10.55 11.10
CA TRP A 258 -16.11 11.91 11.10
C TRP A 258 -15.99 12.52 12.50
N GLU A 259 -16.80 12.05 13.45
CA GLU A 259 -16.77 12.42 14.86
C GLU A 259 -15.50 11.91 15.58
N GLU A 260 -15.16 10.63 15.43
CA GLU A 260 -13.89 10.08 15.94
C GLU A 260 -12.68 10.78 15.29
N ARG A 261 -12.79 11.11 14.00
CA ARG A 261 -11.74 11.86 13.27
C ARG A 261 -11.60 13.30 13.75
N GLY A 262 -12.71 13.98 14.02
CA GLY A 262 -12.74 15.34 14.59
C GLY A 262 -12.11 15.39 15.98
N ILE A 263 -12.43 14.41 16.83
CA ILE A 263 -11.83 14.24 18.15
C ILE A 263 -10.32 13.96 18.02
N ARG A 264 -9.91 13.02 17.16
CA ARG A 264 -8.50 12.68 16.96
C ARG A 264 -7.68 13.87 16.43
N LYS A 265 -8.17 14.57 15.40
CA LYS A 265 -7.53 15.79 14.88
C LYS A 265 -7.48 16.88 15.96
N GLY A 266 -8.51 17.00 16.80
CA GLY A 266 -8.55 17.91 17.94
C GLY A 266 -7.47 17.60 18.98
N ILE A 267 -7.30 16.31 19.32
CA ILE A 267 -6.26 15.84 20.26
C ILE A 267 -4.86 16.07 19.67
N GLU A 268 -4.62 15.69 18.42
CA GLU A 268 -3.33 15.89 17.73
C GLU A 268 -2.94 17.37 17.69
N LYS A 269 -3.86 18.25 17.23
CA LYS A 269 -3.63 19.71 17.24
C LYS A 269 -3.44 20.25 18.67
N GLY A 270 -4.11 19.67 19.66
CA GLY A 270 -3.94 20.02 21.07
C GLY A 270 -2.55 19.68 21.62
N ILE A 271 -2.06 18.47 21.32
CA ILE A 271 -0.72 18.00 21.69
C ILE A 271 0.36 18.85 21.01
N GLU A 272 0.23 19.08 19.70
CA GLU A 272 1.19 19.88 18.93
C GLU A 272 1.30 21.31 19.48
N LYS A 273 0.16 21.98 19.70
CA LYS A 273 0.13 23.30 20.33
C LYS A 273 0.68 23.29 21.76
N GLY A 274 0.45 22.21 22.51
CA GLY A 274 1.00 22.04 23.87
C GLY A 274 2.52 21.93 23.87
N ILE A 275 3.08 21.13 22.95
CA ILE A 275 4.53 20.98 22.76
C ILE A 275 5.15 22.32 22.33
N GLU A 276 4.52 23.03 21.39
CA GLU A 276 5.00 24.33 20.92
C GLU A 276 4.99 25.38 22.05
N LYS A 277 3.90 25.48 22.81
CA LYS A 277 3.82 26.36 23.99
C LYS A 277 4.86 26.00 25.05
N GLY A 278 5.02 24.73 25.39
CA GLY A 278 6.02 24.29 26.35
C GLY A 278 7.46 24.60 25.89
N LYS A 279 7.76 24.44 24.59
CA LYS A 279 9.06 24.87 24.04
C LYS A 279 9.28 26.38 24.20
N ILE A 280 8.25 27.19 23.95
CA ILE A 280 8.34 28.65 24.12
C ILE A 280 8.55 29.02 25.59
N GLU A 281 7.81 28.41 26.52
CA GLU A 281 7.95 28.64 27.96
C GLU A 281 9.37 28.30 28.44
N VAL A 282 9.92 27.15 28.03
CA VAL A 282 11.29 26.74 28.36
C VAL A 282 12.32 27.73 27.80
N VAL A 283 12.13 28.23 26.57
CA VAL A 283 13.01 29.27 26.00
C VAL A 283 12.96 30.56 26.81
N LEU A 284 11.77 30.99 27.22
CA LEU A 284 11.60 32.21 28.02
C LEU A 284 12.24 32.09 29.41
N GLU A 285 12.13 30.93 30.07
CA GLU A 285 12.83 30.66 31.32
C GLU A 285 14.35 30.65 31.13
N MET A 286 14.86 29.99 30.09
CA MET A 286 16.29 29.98 29.79
C MET A 286 16.84 31.39 29.51
N LEU A 287 16.06 32.24 28.82
CA LEU A 287 16.41 33.64 28.60
C LEU A 287 16.42 34.45 29.91
N LYS A 288 15.49 34.19 30.84
CA LYS A 288 15.45 34.82 32.16
C LYS A 288 16.65 34.44 33.04
N GLU A 289 17.07 33.18 32.97
CA GLU A 289 18.28 32.67 33.64
C GLU A 289 19.60 33.15 33.01
N GLY A 290 19.52 33.96 31.94
CA GLY A 290 20.69 34.59 31.32
C GLY A 290 21.52 33.66 30.41
N LEU A 291 20.96 32.54 29.96
CA LEU A 291 21.63 31.64 29.01
C LEU A 291 21.81 32.33 27.66
N SER A 292 22.96 32.09 27.01
CA SER A 292 23.23 32.64 25.69
C SER A 292 22.31 32.04 24.62
N ILE A 293 21.97 32.86 23.61
CA ILE A 293 21.11 32.46 22.48
C ILE A 293 21.69 31.25 21.74
N ASP A 294 23.01 31.14 21.65
CA ASP A 294 23.70 30.00 21.03
C ASP A 294 23.41 28.66 21.74
N ILE A 295 23.39 28.68 23.08
CA ILE A 295 23.10 27.49 23.89
C ILE A 295 21.62 27.13 23.76
N ILE A 296 20.72 28.12 23.80
CA ILE A 296 19.28 27.90 23.69
C ILE A 296 18.94 27.28 22.33
N ALA A 297 19.47 27.84 21.23
CA ALA A 297 19.27 27.32 19.88
C ALA A 297 19.75 25.87 19.73
N LYS A 298 20.87 25.53 20.37
CA LYS A 298 21.42 24.17 20.33
C LYS A 298 20.55 23.15 21.09
N VAL A 299 19.93 23.56 22.20
CA VAL A 299 19.13 22.68 23.07
C VAL A 299 17.69 22.54 22.58
N THR A 300 17.07 23.62 22.11
CA THR A 300 15.67 23.63 21.69
C THR A 300 15.48 23.37 20.20
N HIS A 301 16.58 23.37 19.44
CA HIS A 301 16.61 23.28 17.98
C HIS A 301 15.80 24.37 17.26
N LEU A 302 15.55 25.49 17.94
CA LEU A 302 14.93 26.67 17.35
C LEU A 302 15.99 27.54 16.67
N ASP A 303 15.57 28.25 15.61
CA ASP A 303 16.43 29.23 14.98
C ASP A 303 16.69 30.42 15.91
N LYS A 304 17.84 31.08 15.70
CA LYS A 304 18.24 32.22 16.54
C LYS A 304 17.27 33.38 16.39
N GLU A 305 16.71 33.59 15.20
CA GLU A 305 15.77 34.68 14.93
C GLU A 305 14.46 34.54 15.72
N ALA A 306 13.92 33.33 15.87
CA ALA A 306 12.73 33.07 16.68
C ALA A 306 13.01 33.28 18.17
N ILE A 307 14.18 32.83 18.67
CA ILE A 307 14.59 33.06 20.05
C ILE A 307 14.75 34.56 20.33
N GLU A 308 15.28 35.32 19.38
CA GLU A 308 15.49 36.76 19.50
C GLU A 308 14.18 37.56 19.43
N LYS A 309 13.20 37.08 18.65
CA LYS A 309 11.82 37.59 18.69
C LYS A 309 11.16 37.32 20.05
N LEU A 310 11.31 36.12 20.60
CA LEU A 310 10.78 35.77 21.93
C LEU A 310 11.43 36.62 23.03
N ARG A 311 12.71 36.94 22.91
CA ARG A 311 13.43 37.84 23.84
C ARG A 311 12.88 39.27 23.83
N LYS A 312 12.38 39.76 22.70
CA LYS A 312 11.80 41.11 22.56
C LYS A 312 10.33 41.20 23.01
N MET A 313 9.66 40.06 23.18
CA MET A 313 8.28 39.96 23.65
C MET A 313 8.17 39.93 25.18
N ASN A 314 9.30 39.90 25.87
CA ASN A 314 9.44 39.85 27.33
C ASN A 314 10.20 41.10 27.80
#